data_AF-A0A7S4HJC3-F1
#
_entry.id   AF-A0A7S4HJC3-F1
#
_cell.length_a   1.000
_cell.length_b   1.000
_cell.length_c   1.000
_cell.angle_alpha   90.00
_cell.angle_beta   90.00
_cell.angle_gamma   90.00
#
_symmetry.space_group_name_H-M   'P 1'
#
loop_
_entity.id
_entity.type
_entity.pdbx_description
1 polymer ?
#
loop_
_entity_poly.entity_id
_entity_poly.type
_entity_poly.pdbx_seq_one_letter_code
_entity_poly.pdbx_strand_id
1 'polypeptide(L)'
;GGSSLYSYLKRAKTELGFHFSKEATAMREDIFNEMDVDKNGQIDKEELEVMWQRFDEAYSKLMCELKMENHLDRKTFMDIVNTFDSVEYGGNNDGLINSKEFSAMLLHITNELDLKLDNVNSLSKE
;
A
#
# COMPACT_ATOMS: atom_id res chain seq x y z
N GLY A 1 -11.94 5.06 -16.70
CA GLY A 1 -12.00 4.34 -15.43
C GLY A 1 -10.61 4.32 -14.84
N GLY A 2 -10.43 4.78 -13.61
CA GLY A 2 -9.17 4.58 -12.88
C GLY A 2 -9.12 3.19 -12.27
N SER A 3 -7.93 2.68 -11.96
CA SER A 3 -7.78 1.41 -11.24
C SER A 3 -8.42 1.50 -9.84
N SER A 4 -8.92 0.36 -9.34
CA SER A 4 -9.47 0.23 -7.98
C SER A 4 -8.46 0.68 -6.94
N LEU A 5 -7.17 0.35 -7.15
CA LEU A 5 -6.05 0.78 -6.33
C LEU A 5 -5.89 2.30 -6.28
N TYR A 6 -5.84 3.00 -7.42
CA TYR A 6 -5.74 4.46 -7.44
C TYR A 6 -6.93 5.12 -6.73
N SER A 7 -8.13 4.60 -6.96
CA SER A 7 -9.36 5.14 -6.33
C SER A 7 -9.32 4.98 -4.82
N TYR A 8 -8.87 3.83 -4.33
CA TYR A 8 -8.64 3.61 -2.91
C TYR A 8 -7.58 4.55 -2.34
N LEU A 9 -6.39 4.60 -2.94
CA LEU A 9 -5.27 5.42 -2.47
C LEU A 9 -5.66 6.89 -2.37
N LYS A 10 -6.36 7.41 -3.38
CA LYS A 10 -6.85 8.79 -3.40
C LYS A 10 -7.76 9.07 -2.21
N ARG A 11 -8.79 8.25 -2.03
CA ARG A 11 -9.78 8.45 -0.96
C ARG A 11 -9.17 8.25 0.42
N ALA A 12 -8.35 7.22 0.59
CA ALA A 12 -7.56 7.01 1.79
C ALA A 12 -6.73 8.24 2.18
N LYS A 13 -6.13 8.92 1.19
CA LYS A 13 -5.30 10.11 1.43
C LYS A 13 -6.11 11.37 1.71
N THR A 14 -7.28 11.53 1.09
CA THR A 14 -8.04 12.79 1.12
C THR A 14 -9.27 12.78 2.04
N GLU A 15 -9.81 11.61 2.38
CA GLU A 15 -11.04 11.46 3.16
C GLU A 15 -10.72 10.92 4.55
N LEU A 16 -10.89 11.78 5.57
CA LEU A 16 -10.65 11.41 6.96
C LEU A 16 -11.55 10.24 7.37
N GLY A 17 -10.95 9.17 7.88
CA GLY A 17 -11.67 8.00 8.38
C GLY A 17 -12.14 7.01 7.31
N PHE A 18 -11.84 7.25 6.02
CA PHE A 18 -12.24 6.36 4.93
C PHE A 18 -11.79 4.91 5.16
N HIS A 19 -10.59 4.69 5.70
CA HIS A 19 -10.03 3.36 6.00
C HIS A 19 -10.91 2.46 6.87
N PHE A 20 -11.77 3.06 7.71
CA PHE A 20 -12.65 2.34 8.64
C PHE A 20 -14.06 2.15 8.06
N SER A 21 -14.31 2.68 6.87
CA SER A 21 -15.59 2.49 6.18
C SER A 21 -15.70 1.06 5.65
N LYS A 22 -16.95 0.56 5.57
CA LYS A 22 -17.24 -0.71 4.90
C LYS A 22 -16.82 -0.69 3.44
N GLU A 23 -16.90 0.46 2.81
CA GLU A 23 -16.51 0.68 1.43
C GLU A 23 -15.00 0.48 1.23
N ALA A 24 -14.16 1.04 2.10
CA ALA A 24 -12.73 0.81 2.06
C ALA A 24 -12.35 -0.65 2.29
N THR A 25 -13.11 -1.37 3.13
CA THR A 25 -12.92 -2.81 3.30
C THR A 25 -13.22 -3.58 2.02
N ALA A 26 -14.35 -3.30 1.37
CA ALA A 26 -14.69 -3.93 0.09
C ALA A 26 -13.65 -3.60 -1.00
N MET A 27 -13.21 -2.35 -1.10
CA MET A 27 -12.17 -1.97 -2.06
C MET A 27 -10.84 -2.70 -1.81
N ARG A 28 -10.42 -2.86 -0.54
CA ARG A 28 -9.20 -3.62 -0.23
C ARG A 28 -9.29 -5.07 -0.69
N GLU A 29 -10.45 -5.68 -0.48
CA GLU A 29 -10.72 -7.05 -0.93
C GLU A 29 -10.70 -7.15 -2.47
N ASP A 30 -11.36 -6.21 -3.16
CA ASP A 30 -11.34 -6.16 -4.63
C ASP A 30 -9.92 -5.97 -5.17
N ILE A 31 -9.13 -5.06 -4.57
CA ILE A 31 -7.75 -4.84 -4.99
C ILE A 31 -6.89 -6.08 -4.69
N PHE A 32 -7.06 -6.72 -3.54
CA PHE A 32 -6.34 -7.95 -3.21
C PHE A 32 -6.61 -9.04 -4.27
N ASN A 33 -7.88 -9.26 -4.60
CA ASN A 33 -8.30 -10.22 -5.63
C ASN A 33 -7.80 -9.87 -7.05
N GLU A 34 -7.44 -8.61 -7.31
CA GLU A 34 -6.80 -8.19 -8.56
C GLU A 34 -5.29 -8.52 -8.61
N MET A 35 -4.66 -8.67 -7.44
CA MET A 35 -3.23 -8.99 -7.29
C MET A 35 -2.98 -10.49 -7.10
N ASP A 36 -3.88 -11.19 -6.41
CA ASP A 36 -3.96 -12.65 -6.29
C ASP A 36 -4.55 -13.23 -7.60
N VAL A 37 -3.68 -13.37 -8.60
CA VAL A 37 -4.04 -13.73 -9.99
C VAL A 37 -4.50 -15.17 -10.07
N ASP A 38 -3.84 -16.06 -9.34
CA ASP A 38 -4.18 -17.49 -9.31
C ASP A 38 -5.32 -17.82 -8.33
N LYS A 39 -5.70 -16.86 -7.47
CA LYS A 39 -6.79 -16.94 -6.48
C LYS A 39 -6.52 -17.98 -5.40
N ASN A 40 -5.26 -18.15 -5.02
CA ASN A 40 -4.86 -19.05 -3.96
C ASN A 40 -5.06 -18.43 -2.56
N GLY A 41 -5.40 -17.14 -2.47
CA GLY A 41 -5.63 -16.40 -1.24
C GLY A 41 -4.37 -15.76 -0.65
N GLN A 42 -3.26 -15.79 -1.38
CA GLN A 42 -1.97 -15.24 -1.02
C GLN A 42 -1.32 -14.61 -2.26
N ILE A 43 -0.48 -13.60 -2.05
CA ILE A 43 0.31 -12.97 -3.11
C ILE A 43 1.71 -13.54 -3.02
N ASP A 44 2.13 -14.27 -4.04
CA ASP A 44 3.46 -14.83 -4.13
C ASP A 44 4.49 -13.86 -4.73
N LYS A 45 5.72 -14.32 -4.94
CA LYS A 45 6.80 -13.49 -5.48
C LYS A 45 6.54 -12.98 -6.90
N GLU A 46 5.90 -13.76 -7.76
CA GLU A 46 5.59 -13.35 -9.14
C GLU A 46 4.46 -12.32 -9.15
N GLU A 47 3.44 -12.53 -8.32
CA GLU A 47 2.33 -11.60 -8.12
C GLU A 47 2.78 -10.31 -7.44
N LEU A 48 3.78 -10.38 -6.56
CA LEU A 48 4.39 -9.22 -5.91
C LEU A 48 5.01 -8.23 -6.91
N GLU A 49 5.62 -8.73 -7.99
CA GLU A 49 6.18 -7.88 -9.05
C GLU A 49 5.09 -7.13 -9.81
N VAL A 50 3.98 -7.80 -10.10
CA VAL A 50 2.80 -7.18 -10.74
C VAL A 50 2.18 -6.16 -9.79
N MET A 51 2.07 -6.52 -8.50
CA MET A 51 1.58 -5.63 -7.46
C MET A 51 2.44 -4.37 -7.38
N TRP A 52 3.77 -4.49 -7.35
CA TRP A 52 4.68 -3.35 -7.35
C TRP A 52 4.42 -2.40 -8.53
N GLN A 53 4.33 -2.92 -9.76
CA GLN A 53 4.08 -2.08 -10.94
C GLN A 53 2.77 -1.29 -10.84
N ARG A 54 1.71 -1.92 -10.33
CA ARG A 54 0.42 -1.26 -10.13
C ARG A 54 0.48 -0.19 -9.03
N PHE A 55 1.21 -0.45 -7.95
CA PHE A 55 1.44 0.53 -6.89
C PHE A 55 2.24 1.71 -7.39
N ASP A 56 3.34 1.48 -8.11
CA ASP A 56 4.16 2.55 -8.67
C ASP A 56 3.33 3.46 -9.60
N GLU A 57 2.57 2.88 -10.52
CA GLU A 57 1.71 3.65 -11.42
C GLU A 57 0.63 4.45 -10.65
N ALA A 58 -0.12 3.78 -9.76
CA ALA A 58 -1.23 4.38 -9.05
C ALA A 58 -0.77 5.47 -8.07
N TYR A 59 0.30 5.20 -7.33
CA TYR A 59 0.85 6.11 -6.33
C TYR A 59 1.56 7.30 -7.00
N SER A 60 2.37 7.07 -8.03
CA SER A 60 2.99 8.16 -8.82
C SER A 60 1.94 9.11 -9.40
N LYS A 61 0.86 8.56 -9.94
CA LYS A 61 -0.26 9.36 -10.46
C LYS A 61 -0.92 10.17 -9.35
N LEU A 62 -1.18 9.57 -8.19
CA LEU A 62 -1.77 10.26 -7.05
C LEU A 62 -0.89 11.41 -6.56
N MET A 63 0.41 11.15 -6.35
CA MET A 63 1.36 12.17 -5.87
C MET A 63 1.47 13.34 -6.84
N CYS A 64 1.52 13.05 -8.14
CA CYS A 64 1.49 14.08 -9.19
C CYS A 64 0.21 14.94 -9.12
N GLU A 65 -0.95 14.32 -8.94
CA GLU A 65 -2.23 15.01 -8.82
C GLU A 65 -2.33 15.88 -7.55
N LEU A 66 -1.81 15.37 -6.43
CA LEU A 66 -1.74 16.10 -5.15
C LEU A 66 -0.60 17.10 -5.08
N LYS A 67 0.28 17.14 -6.09
CA LYS A 67 1.52 17.95 -6.11
C LYS A 67 2.44 17.65 -4.92
N MET A 68 2.51 16.38 -4.54
CA MET A 68 3.36 15.86 -3.47
C MET A 68 4.56 15.11 -4.07
N GLU A 69 5.62 14.96 -3.27
CA GLU A 69 6.76 14.12 -3.66
C GLU A 69 6.38 12.64 -3.58
N ASN A 70 6.87 11.83 -4.52
CA ASN A 70 6.68 10.39 -4.49
C ASN A 70 7.84 9.73 -3.73
N HIS A 71 7.55 9.19 -2.55
CA HIS A 71 8.51 8.46 -1.73
C HIS A 71 8.35 6.93 -1.79
N LEU A 72 7.38 6.43 -2.55
CA LEU A 72 7.19 5.01 -2.73
C LEU A 72 8.07 4.53 -3.88
N ASP A 73 9.32 4.19 -3.55
CA ASP A 73 10.20 3.46 -4.46
C ASP A 73 10.10 1.94 -4.22
N ARG A 74 10.69 1.15 -5.14
CA ARG A 74 10.63 -0.31 -5.09
C ARG A 74 11.23 -0.88 -3.81
N LYS A 75 12.31 -0.30 -3.32
CA LYS A 75 12.98 -0.77 -2.11
C LYS A 75 12.08 -0.52 -0.90
N THR A 76 11.57 0.69 -0.76
CA THR A 76 10.61 1.06 0.29
C THR A 76 9.37 0.18 0.27
N PHE A 77 8.83 -0.10 -0.92
CA PHE A 77 7.71 -1.02 -1.07
C PHE A 77 8.03 -2.42 -0.57
N MET A 78 9.18 -2.99 -0.96
CA MET A 78 9.60 -4.32 -0.51
C MET A 78 9.90 -4.35 0.99
N ASP A 79 10.46 -3.28 1.55
CA ASP A 79 10.67 -3.14 2.99
C ASP A 79 9.32 -3.11 3.74
N ILE A 80 8.30 -2.46 3.19
CA ILE A 80 6.93 -2.48 3.72
C ILE A 80 6.33 -3.90 3.65
N VAL A 81 6.45 -4.58 2.50
CA VAL A 81 6.00 -5.98 2.32
C VAL A 81 6.60 -6.86 3.43
N ASN A 82 7.92 -6.84 3.58
CA ASN A 82 8.63 -7.65 4.58
C ASN A 82 8.22 -7.30 6.01
N THR A 83 7.97 -6.01 6.28
CA THR A 83 7.50 -5.56 7.61
C THR A 83 6.17 -6.21 7.95
N PHE A 84 5.21 -6.23 7.02
CA PHE A 84 3.87 -6.76 7.28
C PHE A 84 3.74 -8.27 7.15
N ASP A 85 4.62 -8.94 6.39
CA ASP A 85 4.79 -10.40 6.45
C ASP A 85 5.33 -10.84 7.83
N SER A 86 6.12 -10.01 8.49
CA SER A 86 6.73 -10.39 9.77
C SER A 86 5.71 -10.62 10.90
N VAL A 87 6.06 -11.54 11.81
CA VAL A 87 5.24 -11.88 12.99
C VAL A 87 5.00 -10.68 13.91
N GLU A 88 5.96 -9.74 13.97
CA GLU A 88 5.87 -8.54 14.80
C GLU A 88 4.65 -7.67 14.43
N TYR A 89 4.29 -7.65 13.15
CA TYR A 89 3.18 -6.85 12.62
C TYR A 89 1.93 -7.70 12.31
N GLY A 90 1.88 -8.92 12.85
CA GLY A 90 0.71 -9.79 12.79
C GLY A 90 0.60 -10.60 11.51
N GLY A 91 1.70 -10.72 10.75
CA GLY A 91 1.88 -11.72 9.71
C GLY A 91 2.43 -13.05 10.25
N ASN A 92 2.89 -13.92 9.36
CA ASN A 92 3.36 -15.26 9.69
C ASN A 92 4.80 -15.57 9.20
N ASN A 93 5.44 -14.63 8.50
CA ASN A 93 6.79 -14.70 7.96
C ASN A 93 6.96 -15.91 7.02
N ASP A 94 5.95 -16.16 6.19
CA ASP A 94 5.96 -17.23 5.17
C ASP A 94 6.45 -16.74 3.80
N GLY A 95 6.69 -15.43 3.65
CA GLY A 95 7.14 -14.80 2.41
C GLY A 95 6.02 -14.62 1.37
N LEU A 96 4.77 -14.82 1.77
CA LEU A 96 3.57 -14.60 0.99
C LEU A 96 2.72 -13.53 1.69
N ILE A 97 1.88 -12.82 0.94
CA ILE A 97 1.03 -11.77 1.50
C ILE A 97 -0.42 -12.17 1.40
N ASN A 98 -1.06 -12.44 2.53
CA ASN A 98 -2.50 -12.67 2.61
C ASN A 98 -3.29 -11.34 2.67
N SER A 99 -4.61 -11.43 2.54
CA SER A 99 -5.51 -10.25 2.52
C SER A 99 -5.39 -9.34 3.76
N LYS A 100 -5.08 -9.91 4.94
CA LYS A 100 -4.92 -9.15 6.18
C LYS A 100 -3.62 -8.34 6.15
N GLU A 101 -2.52 -8.96 5.77
CA GLU A 101 -1.21 -8.30 5.62
C GLU A 101 -1.28 -7.22 4.54
N PHE A 102 -1.87 -7.54 3.39
CA PHE A 102 -2.13 -6.59 2.31
C PHE A 102 -2.93 -5.36 2.77
N SER A 103 -3.99 -5.58 3.57
CA SER A 103 -4.82 -4.51 4.11
C SER A 103 -4.05 -3.58 5.06
N ALA A 104 -3.12 -4.15 5.85
CA ALA A 104 -2.26 -3.38 6.75
C ALA A 104 -1.21 -2.58 5.97
N MET A 105 -0.63 -3.16 4.92
CA MET A 105 0.28 -2.45 4.01
C MET A 105 -0.38 -1.24 3.35
N LEU A 106 -1.61 -1.39 2.83
CA LEU A 106 -2.35 -0.29 2.21
C LEU A 106 -2.59 0.87 3.18
N LEU A 107 -2.91 0.56 4.44
CA LEU A 107 -3.08 1.55 5.49
C LEU A 107 -1.76 2.29 5.79
N HIS A 108 -0.65 1.57 5.80
CA HIS A 108 0.68 2.12 6.05
C HIS A 108 1.14 3.07 4.93
N ILE A 109 1.01 2.63 3.67
CA ILE A 109 1.41 3.41 2.49
C ILE A 109 0.63 4.74 2.43
N THR A 110 -0.64 4.72 2.80
CA THR A 110 -1.51 5.89 2.70
C THR A 110 -1.39 6.86 3.87
N ASN A 111 -1.15 6.39 5.09
CA ASN A 111 -1.05 7.26 6.27
C ASN A 111 0.38 7.55 6.72
N GLU A 112 1.27 6.56 6.75
CA GLU A 112 2.54 6.68 7.44
C GLU A 112 3.72 7.03 6.55
N LEU A 113 3.67 6.64 5.26
CA LEU A 113 4.79 6.81 4.35
C LEU A 113 5.27 8.26 4.29
N ASP A 114 4.35 9.21 4.09
CA ASP A 114 4.71 10.62 3.99
C ASP A 114 4.88 11.29 5.36
N LEU A 115 4.17 10.84 6.41
CA LEU A 115 4.32 11.37 7.78
C LEU A 115 5.70 11.08 8.40
N LYS A 116 6.30 9.93 8.07
CA LYS A 116 7.65 9.58 8.57
C LYS A 116 8.74 10.38 7.87
N LEU A 117 8.56 10.72 6.59
CA LEU A 117 9.55 11.46 5.81
C LEU A 117 9.54 12.97 6.09
N ASP A 118 8.38 13.57 6.34
CA ASP A 118 8.30 14.97 6.80
C ASP A 118 8.98 15.18 8.18
N ASN A 119 8.92 14.19 9.07
CA ASN A 119 9.64 14.23 10.35
C ASN A 119 11.16 14.07 10.20
N VAL A 120 11.63 13.24 9.26
CA VAL A 120 13.07 13.07 8.99
C VAL A 120 13.66 14.29 8.28
N ASN A 121 12.90 14.91 7.37
CA ASN A 121 13.33 16.12 6.64
C ASN A 121 13.27 17.40 7.48
N SER A 122 12.45 17.43 8.53
CA SER A 122 12.42 18.55 9.49
C SER A 122 13.55 18.49 10.52
N LEU A 123 14.04 17.29 10.88
CA LEU A 123 15.17 17.10 11.78
C LEU A 123 16.55 17.26 11.12
N SER A 124 16.62 17.28 9.79
CA SER A 124 17.88 17.44 9.04
C SER A 124 18.21 18.91 8.71
N LYS A 125 17.48 19.87 9.28
CA LYS A 125 17.65 21.31 9.05
C LYS A 125 18.15 22.11 10.27
N GLU A 126 18.59 21.44 11.33
CA GLU A 126 19.21 22.09 12.51
C GLU A 126 20.74 21.97 12.51
#